data_AF-A0A4R6U362-F1
#
_entry.id   AF-A0A4R6U362-F1
#
_cell.length_a   1.000
_cell.length_b   1.000
_cell.length_c   1.000
_cell.angle_alpha   90.00
_cell.angle_beta   90.00
_cell.angle_gamma   90.00
#
_symmetry.space_group_name_H-M   'P 1'
#
loop_
_entity.id
_entity.type
_entity.pdbx_description
1 polymer ?
#
loop_
_entity_poly.entity_id
_entity_poly.type
_entity_poly.pdbx_seq_one_letter_code
_entity_poly.pdbx_strand_id
1 'polypeptide(L)'
;MHKNLRAEMARNGVTMENVSKLLGVRLATVSDKVNGKYRFYYDEAHTIKHHFFPECSIEYLFATEKVQSEEVERNVATAQS
;
A
#
# COMPACT_ATOMS: atom_id res chain seq x y z
N MET A 1 6.02 1.89 -4.40
CA MET A 1 4.86 1.37 -5.14
C MET A 1 4.26 0.18 -4.41
N HIS A 2 2.93 0.16 -4.25
CA HIS A 2 2.21 -0.97 -3.66
C HIS A 2 1.93 -2.05 -4.73
N LYS A 3 2.90 -2.94 -4.93
CA LYS A 3 2.86 -3.97 -6.01
C LYS A 3 1.66 -4.91 -5.86
N ASN A 4 1.38 -5.37 -4.65
CA ASN A 4 0.30 -6.32 -4.38
C ASN A 4 -1.07 -5.69 -4.59
N LEU A 5 -1.31 -4.50 -4.03
CA LEU A 5 -2.53 -3.74 -4.30
C LEU A 5 -2.77 -3.55 -5.81
N ARG A 6 -1.74 -3.18 -6.57
CA ARG A 6 -1.86 -3.00 -8.03
C ARG A 6 -2.17 -4.32 -8.76
N ALA A 7 -1.60 -5.43 -8.32
CA ALA A 7 -1.89 -6.75 -8.88
C ALA A 7 -3.33 -7.17 -8.61
N GLU A 8 -3.82 -6.99 -7.38
CA GLU A 8 -5.21 -7.28 -7.03
C GLU A 8 -6.20 -6.38 -7.75
N MET A 9 -5.87 -5.10 -7.91
CA MET A 9 -6.66 -4.18 -8.73
C MET A 9 -6.79 -4.69 -10.17
N ALA A 10 -5.71 -5.15 -10.79
CA ALA A 10 -5.74 -5.69 -12.14
C ALA A 10 -6.54 -7.01 -12.23
N ARG A 11 -6.39 -7.91 -11.25
CA ARG A 11 -7.11 -9.21 -11.21
C ARG A 11 -8.62 -9.03 -11.06
N ASN A 12 -9.04 -8.07 -10.24
CA ASN A 12 -10.45 -7.84 -9.92
C ASN A 12 -11.10 -6.75 -10.80
N GLY A 13 -10.36 -6.19 -11.78
CA GLY A 13 -10.87 -5.11 -12.65
C GLY A 13 -11.15 -3.80 -11.92
N VAL A 14 -10.50 -3.56 -10.76
CA VAL A 14 -10.68 -2.36 -9.96
C VAL A 14 -9.77 -1.25 -10.48
N THR A 15 -10.37 -0.15 -10.92
CA THR A 15 -9.63 1.01 -11.45
C THR A 15 -9.26 2.00 -10.34
N MET A 16 -8.28 2.86 -10.61
CA MET A 16 -7.97 3.99 -9.72
C MET A 16 -9.17 4.96 -9.57
N GLU A 17 -10.05 5.05 -10.57
CA GLU A 17 -11.30 5.82 -10.47
C GLU A 17 -12.28 5.22 -9.48
N ASN A 18 -12.38 3.88 -9.41
CA ASN A 18 -13.22 3.23 -8.40
C ASN A 18 -12.72 3.55 -6.99
N VAL A 19 -11.41 3.47 -6.76
CA VAL A 19 -10.79 3.81 -5.47
C VAL A 19 -10.97 5.30 -5.15
N SER A 20 -10.85 6.18 -6.14
CA SER A 20 -11.08 7.62 -5.99
C SER A 20 -12.52 7.92 -5.55
N LYS A 21 -13.50 7.28 -6.18
CA LYS A 21 -14.93 7.39 -5.81
C LYS A 21 -15.19 6.83 -4.41
N LEU A 22 -14.58 5.69 -4.06
CA LEU A 22 -14.74 5.08 -2.73
C LEU A 22 -14.19 5.99 -1.62
N LEU A 23 -13.02 6.58 -1.82
CA LEU A 23 -12.36 7.42 -0.81
C LEU A 23 -12.78 8.89 -0.85
N GLY A 24 -13.52 9.33 -1.87
CA GLY A 24 -13.91 10.74 -2.02
C GLY A 24 -12.73 11.68 -2.31
N VAL A 25 -11.64 11.18 -2.89
CA VAL A 25 -10.43 11.96 -3.20
C VAL A 25 -10.20 12.07 -4.70
N ARG A 26 -9.32 12.99 -5.13
CA ARG A 26 -8.97 13.14 -6.56
C ARG A 26 -8.24 11.92 -7.09
N LEU A 27 -8.45 11.59 -8.37
CA LEU A 27 -7.75 10.50 -9.07
C LEU A 27 -6.21 10.61 -8.96
N ALA A 28 -5.68 11.83 -9.07
CA ALA A 28 -4.25 12.10 -8.91
C ALA A 28 -3.73 11.70 -7.51
N THR A 29 -4.53 11.91 -6.45
CA THR A 29 -4.18 11.51 -5.08
C THR A 29 -4.10 9.99 -4.97
N VAL A 30 -5.05 9.26 -5.56
CA VAL A 30 -5.00 7.79 -5.60
C VAL A 30 -3.79 7.31 -6.38
N SER A 31 -3.52 7.89 -7.54
CA SER A 31 -2.35 7.54 -8.36
C SER A 31 -1.05 7.71 -7.58
N ASP A 32 -0.86 8.86 -6.93
CA ASP A 32 0.33 9.12 -6.12
C ASP A 32 0.44 8.11 -4.95
N LYS A 33 -0.67 7.74 -4.30
CA LYS A 33 -0.68 6.76 -3.20
C LYS A 33 -0.37 5.34 -3.69
N VAL A 34 -1.04 4.86 -4.75
CA VAL A 34 -0.82 3.50 -5.32
C VAL A 34 0.62 3.35 -5.82
N ASN A 35 1.16 4.38 -6.46
CA ASN A 35 2.56 4.40 -6.91
C ASN A 35 3.55 4.52 -5.73
N GLY A 36 3.08 4.77 -4.52
CA GLY A 36 3.86 4.81 -3.29
C GLY A 36 4.63 6.12 -3.08
N LYS A 37 4.20 7.20 -3.73
CA LYS A 37 4.71 8.57 -3.47
C LYS A 37 4.16 9.10 -2.15
N TYR A 38 2.93 8.72 -1.79
CA TYR A 38 2.33 8.98 -0.49
C TYR A 38 1.80 7.67 0.12
N ARG A 39 1.68 7.65 1.46
CA ARG A 39 1.08 6.53 2.18
C ARG A 39 -0.45 6.53 2.07
N PHE A 40 -1.04 5.36 2.24
CA PHE A 40 -2.44 5.24 2.65
C PHE A 40 -2.53 5.39 4.18
N TYR A 41 -3.57 6.06 4.65
CA TYR A 41 -3.96 5.99 6.05
C TYR A 41 -4.68 4.67 6.33
N TYR A 42 -4.73 4.28 7.61
CA TYR A 42 -5.29 2.99 8.01
C TYR A 42 -6.77 2.83 7.61
N ASP A 43 -7.56 3.88 7.83
CA ASP A 43 -8.96 3.97 7.43
C ASP A 43 -9.15 3.80 5.92
N GLU A 44 -8.31 4.44 5.10
CA GLU A 44 -8.33 4.29 3.64
C GLU A 44 -7.98 2.86 3.23
N ALA A 45 -6.92 2.30 3.81
CA ALA A 45 -6.47 0.93 3.53
C ALA A 45 -7.53 -0.09 3.93
N HIS A 46 -8.12 0.06 5.11
CA HIS A 46 -9.20 -0.78 5.61
C HIS A 46 -10.44 -0.68 4.73
N THR A 47 -10.81 0.52 4.29
CA THR A 47 -11.96 0.75 3.40
C THR A 47 -11.76 0.10 2.03
N ILE A 48 -10.59 0.27 1.42
CA ILE A 48 -10.23 -0.40 0.15
C ILE A 48 -10.30 -1.92 0.30
N LYS A 49 -9.69 -2.46 1.36
CA LYS A 49 -9.68 -3.90 1.64
C LYS A 49 -11.11 -4.43 1.77
N HIS A 50 -11.92 -3.80 2.61
CA HIS A 50 -13.27 -4.29 2.88
C HIS A 50 -14.18 -4.23 1.65
N HIS A 51 -14.03 -3.19 0.82
CA HIS A 51 -14.91 -2.97 -0.33
C HIS A 51 -14.50 -3.75 -1.59
N PHE A 52 -13.19 -3.82 -1.89
CA PHE A 52 -12.69 -4.40 -3.14
C PHE A 52 -11.99 -5.74 -2.97
N PHE A 53 -11.36 -5.99 -1.82
CA PHE A 53 -10.47 -7.14 -1.62
C PHE A 53 -10.74 -7.85 -0.26
N PRO A 54 -11.98 -8.27 0.02
CA PRO A 54 -12.35 -8.78 1.34
C PRO A 54 -11.55 -10.03 1.75
N GLU A 55 -11.13 -10.83 0.76
CA GLU A 55 -10.34 -12.06 0.90
C GLU A 55 -8.84 -11.81 1.13
N CYS A 56 -8.35 -10.59 0.90
CA CYS A 56 -6.94 -10.24 1.09
C CYS A 56 -6.70 -9.65 2.48
N SER A 57 -5.48 -9.82 3.01
CA SER A 57 -5.07 -9.14 4.25
C SER A 57 -4.50 -7.74 3.95
N ILE A 58 -4.57 -6.83 4.93
CA ILE A 58 -3.97 -5.48 4.81
C ILE A 58 -2.46 -5.60 4.67
N GLU A 59 -1.85 -6.52 5.42
CA GLU A 59 -0.42 -6.81 5.41
C GLU A 59 0.04 -7.25 4.01
N TYR A 60 -0.76 -8.08 3.32
CA TYR A 60 -0.48 -8.49 1.95
C TYR A 60 -0.62 -7.32 0.98
N LEU A 61 -1.76 -6.63 0.97
CA LEU A 61 -2.06 -5.56 0.00
C LEU A 61 -1.02 -4.43 0.04
N PHE A 62 -0.59 -4.06 1.25
CA PHE A 62 0.28 -2.92 1.49
C PHE A 62 1.71 -3.29 1.88
N ALA A 63 2.12 -4.55 1.70
CA ALA A 63 3.48 -5.01 1.97
C ALA A 63 4.53 -4.09 1.31
N THR A 64 5.47 -3.59 2.12
CA THR A 64 6.58 -2.76 1.65
C THR A 64 7.88 -3.55 1.71
N GLU A 65 8.71 -3.48 0.66
CA GLU A 65 10.03 -4.11 0.63
C GLU A 65 11.06 -3.43 1.56
N LYS A 66 10.71 -2.29 2.18
CA LYS A 66 11.63 -1.44 2.96
C LYS A 66 12.03 -1.96 4.34
N VAL A 67 11.42 -3.02 4.85
CA VAL A 67 11.64 -3.44 6.25
C VAL A 67 13.05 -4.02 6.50
N GLN A 68 13.82 -4.35 5.47
CA GLN A 68 15.12 -5.03 5.66
C GLN A 68 16.36 -4.12 5.71
N SER A 69 16.31 -2.86 5.26
CA SER A 69 17.54 -2.04 5.18
C SER A 69 17.90 -1.31 6.48
N GLU A 70 16.92 -0.90 7.27
CA GLU A 70 17.18 -0.03 8.43
C GLU A 70 17.59 -0.82 9.69
N GLU A 71 17.26 -2.11 9.78
CA GLU A 71 17.63 -2.96 10.93
C GLU A 71 19.02 -3.57 10.78
N VAL A 72 19.46 -3.82 9.53
CA VAL A 72 20.83 -4.28 9.25
C VAL A 72 21.86 -3.18 9.53
N GLU A 73 21.57 -1.92 9.17
CA GLU A 73 22.48 -0.80 9.45
C GLU A 73 22.63 -0.49 10.96
N ARG A 74 21.56 -0.62 11.75
CA ARG A 74 21.62 -0.43 13.21
C ARG A 74 22.40 -1.55 13.92
N ASN A 75 22.27 -2.79 13.44
CA ASN A 75 22.94 -3.94 14.05
C ASN A 75 24.44 -3.98 13.71
N VAL A 76 24.84 -3.47 12.54
CA VAL A 76 26.27 -3.33 12.18
C VAL A 76 26.97 -2.25 13.02
N ALA A 77 26.28 -1.15 13.36
CA ALA A 77 26.86 -0.07 14.16
C ALA A 77 27.10 -0.44 15.64
N THR A 78 26.35 -1.40 16.18
CA THR A 78 26.47 -1.81 17.59
C THR A 78 27.55 -2.88 17.82
N ALA A 79 27.98 -3.57 16.76
CA ALA A 79 29.00 -4.63 16.85
C ALA A 79 30.46 -4.14 16.76
N GLN A 80 30.69 -2.82 16.69
CA GLN A 80 32.02 -2.20 16.58
C GLN A 80 32.40 -1.29 17.77
N SER A 81 31.75 -1.43 18.93
CA SER A 81 32.14 -0.75 20.19
C SER A 81 32.27 -1.73 21.34
#